data_AF-A0A7L0JC96-F1
#
_entry.id   AF-A0A7L0JC96-F1
#
_cell.length_a   1.000
_cell.length_b   1.000
_cell.length_c   1.000
_cell.angle_alpha   90.00
_cell.angle_beta   90.00
_cell.angle_gamma   90.00
#
_symmetry.space_group_name_H-M   'P 1'
#
loop_
_entity.id
_entity.type
_entity.pdbx_description
1 polymer ?
#
loop_
_entity_poly.entity_id
_entity_poly.type
_entity_poly.pdbx_seq_one_letter_code
_entity_poly.pdbx_strand_id
1 'polypeptide(L)'
;QGQLLAKSWSSLFEGQPGATPQAPIYSFNGRNILTDPLWPHRLAWHGSTLRGGHARRRDCQGWRGSGAAEGMATPLGQGRLLAGHRHNCSTP
;
A
#
# COMPACT_ATOMS: atom_id res chain seq x y z
N GLN A 1 -2.11 8.42 16.37
CA GLN A 1 -1.12 8.10 17.41
C GLN A 1 0.16 8.95 17.34
N GLY A 2 0.34 9.88 16.39
CA GLY A 2 1.50 10.79 16.38
C GLY A 2 2.87 10.13 16.12
N GLN A 3 2.91 8.82 15.89
CA GLN A 3 4.13 8.07 15.65
C GLN A 3 4.70 8.37 14.27
N LEU A 4 6.02 8.48 14.17
CA LEU A 4 6.71 8.72 12.91
C LEU A 4 6.63 7.48 12.01
N LEU A 5 6.13 7.66 10.78
CA LEU A 5 6.08 6.60 9.77
C LEU A 5 7.27 6.68 8.80
N ALA A 6 7.64 7.89 8.40
CA ALA A 6 8.76 8.18 7.52
C ALA A 6 9.33 9.56 7.85
N LYS A 7 10.62 9.77 7.55
CA LYS A 7 11.33 11.02 7.88
C LYS A 7 10.82 12.21 7.06
N SER A 8 10.42 11.97 5.81
CA SER A 8 9.84 12.95 4.91
C SER A 8 8.95 12.25 3.88
N TRP A 9 8.13 13.03 3.16
CA TRP A 9 7.40 12.50 2.01
C TRP A 9 8.35 11.93 0.94
N SER A 10 9.42 12.65 0.61
CA SER A 10 10.39 12.22 -0.40
C SER A 10 11.06 10.89 -0.04
N SER A 11 11.34 10.67 1.25
CA SER A 11 11.97 9.45 1.75
C SER A 11 11.15 8.19 1.48
N LEU A 12 9.85 8.32 1.20
CA LEU A 12 9.00 7.20 0.81
C LEU A 12 9.38 6.61 -0.55
N PHE A 13 9.92 7.43 -1.45
CA PHE A 13 10.14 7.13 -2.87
C PHE A 13 11.62 7.02 -3.26
N GLU A 14 12.53 7.43 -2.37
CA GLU A 14 13.96 7.64 -2.68
C GLU A 14 14.86 6.42 -2.39
N GLY A 15 14.31 5.24 -2.05
CA GLY A 15 15.09 4.03 -1.77
C GLY A 15 14.52 2.78 -2.43
N GLN A 16 15.38 1.91 -2.96
CA GLN A 16 15.01 0.51 -3.23
C GLN A 16 15.17 -0.25 -1.91
N PRO A 17 14.12 -0.94 -1.41
CA PRO A 17 12.94 -1.43 -2.11
C PRO A 17 11.62 -0.71 -1.74
N GLY A 18 11.63 0.60 -1.48
CA GLY A 18 10.50 1.40 -0.99
C GLY A 18 10.52 1.52 0.54
N ALA A 19 9.98 2.62 1.08
CA ALA A 19 10.10 2.88 2.51
C ALA A 19 9.33 1.88 3.39
N THR A 20 9.95 1.58 4.53
CA THR A 20 9.39 0.78 5.61
C THR A 20 8.78 1.66 6.69
N PRO A 21 7.49 1.48 7.03
CA PRO A 21 6.90 2.18 8.16
C PRO A 21 7.69 1.87 9.43
N GLN A 22 8.09 2.90 10.16
CA GLN A 22 8.80 2.75 11.44
C GLN A 22 7.86 2.49 12.63
N ALA A 23 6.54 2.54 12.38
CA ALA A 23 5.51 2.39 13.39
C ALA A 23 4.28 1.67 12.82
N PRO A 24 3.40 1.14 13.69
CA PRO A 24 2.15 0.52 13.25
C PRO A 24 1.23 1.50 12.52
N ILE A 25 0.45 0.98 11.59
CA ILE A 25 -0.56 1.77 10.87
C ILE A 25 -1.92 1.51 11.51
N TYR A 26 -2.63 2.58 11.81
CA TYR A 26 -3.93 2.52 12.46
C TYR A 26 -5.02 3.01 11.51
N SER A 27 -6.16 2.34 11.55
CA SER A 27 -7.40 2.81 10.94
C SER A 27 -8.01 3.97 11.75
N PHE A 28 -9.01 4.67 11.18
CA PHE A 28 -9.63 5.83 11.82
C PHE A 28 -10.26 5.55 13.19
N ASN A 29 -10.76 4.33 13.42
CA ASN A 29 -11.29 3.90 14.72
C ASN A 29 -10.21 3.36 15.68
N GLY A 30 -8.94 3.58 15.37
CA GLY A 30 -7.82 3.28 16.26
C GLY A 30 -7.32 1.84 16.22
N ARG A 31 -7.76 1.01 15.27
CA ARG A 31 -7.37 -0.40 15.18
C ARG A 31 -6.08 -0.56 14.36
N ASN A 32 -5.12 -1.33 14.88
CA ASN A 32 -3.85 -1.61 14.19
C ASN A 32 -4.05 -2.61 13.04
N ILE A 33 -3.96 -2.14 11.80
CA ILE A 33 -4.29 -2.95 10.61
C ILE A 33 -3.36 -4.15 10.41
N LEU A 34 -2.17 -4.14 11.04
CA LEU A 34 -1.22 -5.25 10.96
C LEU A 34 -1.56 -6.40 11.90
N THR A 35 -2.37 -6.17 12.93
CA THR A 35 -2.71 -7.19 13.93
C THR A 35 -4.20 -7.49 13.98
N ASP A 36 -5.01 -6.62 13.40
CA ASP A 36 -6.45 -6.71 13.48
C ASP A 36 -7.04 -7.80 12.58
N PRO A 37 -7.89 -8.70 13.11
CA PRO A 37 -8.50 -9.77 12.32
C PRO A 37 -9.52 -9.28 11.28
N LEU A 38 -10.03 -8.04 11.39
CA LEU A 38 -10.91 -7.46 10.37
C LEU A 38 -10.18 -7.15 9.04
N TRP A 39 -8.84 -7.20 9.04
CA TRP A 39 -8.00 -7.06 7.84
C TRP A 39 -7.35 -8.42 7.50
N PRO A 40 -8.09 -9.36 6.87
CA PRO A 40 -7.55 -10.67 6.49
C PRO A 40 -6.47 -10.54 5.40
N HIS A 41 -6.65 -9.58 4.48
CA HIS A 41 -5.67 -9.22 3.46
C HIS A 41 -5.01 -7.91 3.86
N ARG A 42 -3.79 -7.99 4.38
CA ARG A 42 -3.00 -6.82 4.82
C ARG A 42 -2.29 -6.18 3.64
N LEU A 43 -3.08 -5.80 2.63
CA LEU A 43 -2.62 -5.16 1.41
C LEU A 43 -2.92 -3.66 1.45
N ALA A 44 -1.99 -2.85 0.97
CA ALA A 44 -2.25 -1.45 0.67
C ALA A 44 -2.18 -1.25 -0.85
N TRP A 45 -3.34 -0.95 -1.44
CA TRP A 45 -3.46 -0.53 -2.84
C TRP A 45 -2.85 0.86 -3.02
N HIS A 46 -1.99 1.03 -4.02
CA HIS A 46 -1.32 2.32 -4.28
C HIS A 46 -1.32 2.75 -5.75
N GLY A 47 -1.46 1.82 -6.71
CA GLY A 47 -1.61 2.16 -8.13
C GLY A 47 -0.44 2.93 -8.75
N SER A 48 0.73 2.87 -8.11
CA SER A 48 1.89 3.68 -8.44
C SER A 48 3.14 2.84 -8.66
N THR A 49 4.15 3.43 -9.30
CA THR A 49 5.50 2.85 -9.38
C THR A 49 6.25 3.05 -8.06
N LEU A 50 7.41 2.40 -7.90
CA LEU A 50 8.26 2.56 -6.71
C LEU A 50 8.68 4.01 -6.44
N ARG A 51 8.65 4.88 -7.46
CA ARG A 51 8.96 6.31 -7.36
C ARG A 51 7.72 7.20 -7.21
N GLY A 52 6.54 6.61 -6.97
CA GLY A 52 5.30 7.36 -6.76
C GLY A 52 4.63 7.86 -8.04
N GLY A 53 5.16 7.55 -9.22
CA GLY A 53 4.52 7.87 -10.49
C GLY A 53 3.32 6.97 -10.78
N HIS A 54 2.40 7.40 -11.65
CA HIS A 54 1.24 6.59 -12.05
C HIS A 54 1.67 5.27 -12.71
N ALA A 55 1.18 4.13 -12.20
CA ALA A 55 1.38 2.84 -12.82
C ALA A 55 0.27 2.60 -13.85
N ARG A 56 0.54 2.93 -15.12
CA ARG A 56 -0.44 2.81 -16.22
C ARG A 56 -1.08 1.43 -16.26
N ARG A 57 -2.41 1.39 -16.34
CA ARG A 57 -3.23 0.16 -16.35
C ARG A 57 -3.04 -0.71 -15.10
N ARG A 58 -2.51 -0.16 -14.02
CA ARG A 58 -2.28 -0.85 -12.74
C ARG A 58 -2.83 -0.03 -11.57
N ASP A 59 -3.93 0.65 -11.83
CA ASP A 59 -4.73 1.43 -10.90
C ASP A 59 -6.20 0.99 -10.95
N CYS A 60 -6.46 -0.28 -11.28
CA CYS A 60 -7.83 -0.81 -11.39
C CYS A 60 -8.74 0.04 -12.29
N GLN A 61 -8.23 0.43 -13.47
CA GLN A 61 -8.96 1.28 -14.41
C GLN A 61 -9.44 2.60 -13.77
N GLY A 62 -8.54 3.26 -13.04
CA GLY A 62 -8.86 4.46 -12.26
C GLY A 62 -9.77 4.18 -11.06
N TRP A 63 -9.53 3.07 -10.36
CA TRP A 63 -10.24 2.63 -9.16
C TRP A 63 -11.73 2.31 -9.38
N ARG A 64 -12.09 1.95 -10.61
CA ARG A 64 -13.47 1.66 -11.05
C ARG A 64 -13.64 0.26 -11.62
N GLY A 65 -12.54 -0.41 -11.92
CA GLY A 65 -12.52 -1.75 -12.49
C GLY A 65 -12.46 -2.84 -11.43
N SER A 66 -13.01 -3.99 -11.76
CA SER A 66 -12.95 -5.24 -11.00
C SER A 66 -12.76 -6.41 -11.98
N GLY A 67 -12.78 -7.65 -11.50
CA GLY A 67 -12.67 -8.84 -12.33
C GLY A 67 -11.26 -9.00 -12.90
N ALA A 68 -11.10 -8.91 -14.23
CA ALA A 68 -9.79 -9.06 -14.88
C ALA A 68 -8.88 -7.82 -14.75
N ALA A 69 -9.35 -6.73 -14.13
CA ALA A 69 -8.53 -5.57 -13.88
C ALA A 69 -7.40 -5.86 -12.88
N GLU A 70 -6.24 -5.26 -13.10
CA GLU A 70 -5.08 -5.35 -12.20
C GLU A 70 -4.75 -3.99 -11.57
N GLY A 71 -4.22 -4.03 -10.36
CA GLY A 71 -3.67 -2.87 -9.68
C GLY A 71 -2.36 -3.18 -8.95
N MET A 72 -1.63 -2.14 -8.58
CA MET A 72 -0.47 -2.27 -7.70
C MET A 72 -0.91 -2.19 -6.24
N ALA A 73 -0.56 -3.21 -5.47
CA ALA A 73 -0.69 -3.22 -4.02
C ALA A 73 0.53 -3.85 -3.36
N THR A 74 0.78 -3.46 -2.11
CA THR A 74 1.92 -3.96 -1.32
C THR A 74 1.44 -4.71 -0.08
N PRO A 75 2.06 -5.85 0.28
CA PRO A 75 1.83 -6.50 1.55
C PRO A 75 2.43 -5.69 2.70
N LEU A 76 1.58 -5.15 3.56
CA LEU A 76 1.97 -4.32 4.70
C LEU A 76 2.83 -5.08 5.72
N GLY A 77 2.67 -6.40 5.83
CA GLY A 77 3.49 -7.25 6.70
C GLY A 77 4.97 -7.33 6.30
N GLN A 78 5.31 -6.98 5.06
CA GLN A 78 6.71 -6.90 4.62
C GLN A 78 7.36 -5.56 4.99
N GLY A 79 6.61 -4.67 5.64
CA GLY A 79 7.07 -3.35 6.02
C GLY A 79 7.48 -2.56 4.79
N ARG A 80 6.69 -2.55 3.72
CA ARG A 80 6.95 -1.72 2.53
C ARG A 80 5.66 -1.03 2.12
N LEU A 81 5.74 0.23 1.73
CA LEU A 81 4.58 1.04 1.35
C LEU A 81 4.33 1.12 -0.15
N LEU A 82 5.36 0.88 -0.97
CA LEU A 82 5.29 1.03 -2.43
C LEU A 82 5.85 -0.17 -3.19
N ALA A 83 6.37 -1.17 -2.48
CA ALA A 83 6.88 -2.40 -3.08
C ALA A 83 5.72 -3.28 -3.51
N GLY A 84 5.21 -3.01 -4.70
CA GLY A 84 3.97 -3.62 -5.15
C GLY A 84 4.18 -4.82 -6.05
N HIS A 85 3.32 -5.82 -5.89
CA HIS A 85 3.04 -6.81 -6.92
C HIS A 85 1.75 -6.43 -7.64
N ARG A 86 1.48 -7.08 -8.77
CA ARG A 86 0.17 -6.95 -9.44
C ARG A 86 -0.83 -7.79 -8.67
N HIS A 87 -1.94 -7.18 -8.31
CA HIS A 87 -3.07 -7.83 -7.64
C HIS A 87 -4.32 -7.66 -8.49
N ASN A 88 -5.19 -8.67 -8.44
CA ASN A 88 -6.50 -8.63 -9.05
C ASN A 88 -7.39 -7.62 -8.31
N CYS A 89 -8.06 -6.72 -9.02
CA CYS A 89 -8.86 -5.64 -8.41
C CYS A 89 -10.15 -6.10 -7.71
N SER A 90 -10.51 -7.38 -7.84
CA SER A 90 -11.53 -8.03 -7.01
C SER A 90 -10.99 -8.57 -5.69
N THR A 91 -9.67 -8.48 -5.45
CA THR A 91 -9.09 -8.79 -4.14
C THR A 91 -9.49 -7.66 -3.18
N PRO A 92 -10.19 -7.97 -2.08
CA PRO A 92 -10.54 -6.98 -1.07
C PRO A 92 -9.30 -6.43 -0.35
#